data_AF-A0A7C7R345-F1
#
_entry.id   AF-A0A7C7R345-F1
#
_cell.length_a   1.000
_cell.length_b   1.000
_cell.length_c   1.000
_cell.angle_alpha   90.00
_cell.angle_beta   90.00
_cell.angle_gamma   90.00
#
_symmetry.space_group_name_H-M   'P 1'
#
loop_
_entity.id
_entity.type
_entity.pdbx_description
1 polymer ?
#
loop_
_entity_poly.entity_id
_entity_poly.type
_entity_poly.pdbx_seq_one_letter_code
_entity_poly.pdbx_strand_id
1 'polypeptide(L)' 'MARNIGPVCRLCRRNGVKLFLKGTRCDTDRCAFERRQNPPGMHTFRRSKPTEYAIHLREKQKVKHYYGVLEAQ' A
#
# COMPACT_ATOMS: atom_id res chain seq x y z
N MET A 1 10.01 -8.56 18.24
CA MET A 1 8.67 -8.72 17.60
C MET A 1 8.81 -8.46 16.11
N ALA A 2 8.38 -9.39 15.26
CA ALA A 2 8.48 -9.23 13.81
C ALA A 2 7.45 -8.19 13.33
N ARG A 3 7.92 -7.17 12.60
CA ARG A 3 7.09 -6.13 11.99
C ARG A 3 7.69 -5.68 10.68
N ASN A 4 6.89 -5.07 9.81
CA ASN A 4 7.35 -4.59 8.52
C ASN A 4 8.15 -3.28 8.68
N ILE A 5 9.48 -3.33 8.62
CA ILE A 5 10.39 -2.16 8.77
C ILE A 5 10.71 -1.52 7.41
N GLY A 6 10.25 -2.13 6.32
CA GLY A 6 10.51 -1.64 4.96
C GLY A 6 9.85 -0.29 4.63
N PRO A 7 10.09 0.22 3.41
CA PRO A 7 9.58 1.54 3.01
C PRO A 7 8.05 1.58 2.94
N VAL A 8 7.39 2.13 3.97
CA VAL A 8 5.93 2.08 4.14
C VAL A 8 5.12 2.81 3.07
N CYS A 9 5.65 3.89 2.49
CA CYS A 9 4.96 4.64 1.42
C CYS A 9 4.75 3.80 0.14
N ARG A 10 5.55 2.74 -0.05
CA ARG A 10 5.36 1.81 -1.17
C ARG A 10 4.06 1.01 -1.02
N LEU A 11 3.64 0.75 0.22
CA LEU A 11 2.43 0.00 0.55
C LEU A 11 1.19 0.82 0.18
N CYS A 12 1.16 2.11 0.54
CA CYS A 12 0.10 3.03 0.13
C CYS A 12 -0.04 3.08 -1.40
N ARG A 13 1.09 3.23 -2.11
CA ARG A 13 1.11 3.25 -3.59
C ARG A 13 0.67 1.94 -4.23
N ARG A 14 0.99 0.80 -3.62
CA ARG A 14 0.58 -0.52 -4.13
C ARG A 14 -0.89 -0.81 -3.88
N ASN A 15 -1.42 -0.39 -2.73
CA ASN A 15 -2.82 -0.59 -2.34
C ASN A 15 -3.76 0.47 -2.93
N GLY A 16 -3.23 1.55 -3.51
CA GLY A 16 -4.02 2.59 -4.16
C GLY A 16 -4.78 3.50 -3.17
N VAL A 17 -4.48 3.43 -1.88
CA VAL A 17 -5.15 4.17 -0.80
C VAL A 17 -4.12 4.72 0.19
N LYS A 18 -4.40 5.89 0.78
CA LYS A 18 -3.60 6.42 1.89
C LYS A 18 -3.83 5.58 3.15
N LEU A 19 -2.77 4.93 3.64
CA LEU A 19 -2.79 4.14 4.88
C LEU A 19 -2.29 4.92 6.12
N PHE A 20 -1.95 6.20 5.96
CA PHE A 20 -1.49 7.10 7.05
C PHE A 20 -0.33 6.58 7.95
N LEU A 21 0.49 5.66 7.44
CA LEU A 21 1.59 5.00 8.18
C LEU A 21 2.75 5.95 8.59
N LYS A 22 2.72 7.22 8.18
CA LYS A 22 3.73 8.23 8.56
C LYS A 22 3.15 9.42 9.33
N GLY A 23 1.90 9.33 9.79
CA GLY A 23 1.23 10.41 10.51
C GLY A 23 1.22 11.72 9.72
N THR A 24 1.69 12.80 10.33
CA THR A 24 1.65 14.18 9.81
C THR A 24 2.22 14.35 8.41
N ARG A 25 3.20 13.54 8.00
CA ARG A 25 3.76 13.61 6.64
C ARG A 25 2.75 13.18 5.57
N CYS A 26 1.79 12.32 5.90
CA CYS A 26 0.77 11.83 4.96
C CYS A 26 -0.29 12.88 4.60
N ASP A 27 -0.40 13.94 5.40
CA ASP A 27 -1.33 15.06 5.23
C ASP A 27 -0.74 16.22 4.43
N THR A 28 0.57 16.16 4.16
CA THR A 28 1.30 17.17 3.37
C THR A 28 1.54 16.69 1.94
N ASP A 29 1.72 17.63 1.00
CA ASP A 29 2.09 17.38 -0.41
C ASP A 29 3.40 16.60 -0.60
N ARG A 30 4.19 16.46 0.46
CA ARG A 30 5.41 15.63 0.48
C ARG A 30 5.07 14.13 0.55
N CYS A 31 3.80 13.77 0.66
CA CYS A 31 3.33 12.40 0.65
C CYS A 31 3.63 11.75 -0.70
N ALA A 32 4.30 10.58 -0.66
CA ALA A 32 4.68 9.88 -1.89
C ALA A 32 3.47 9.38 -2.69
N PHE A 33 2.31 9.21 -2.05
CA PHE A 33 1.08 8.81 -2.70
C PHE A 33 0.50 9.92 -3.58
N GLU A 34 0.47 11.15 -3.08
CA GLU A 34 -0.01 12.31 -3.83
C GLU A 34 0.90 12.61 -5.02
N ARG A 35 2.21 12.59 -4.80
CA ARG A 35 3.20 12.82 -5.86
C ARG A 35 3.21 11.72 -6.92
N ARG A 36 2.92 10.47 -6.53
CA ARG A 36 3.03 9.29 -7.40
C ARG A 36 1.96 8.25 -7.05
N GLN A 37 0.78 8.37 -7.67
CA GLN A 37 -0.34 7.46 -7.44
C GLN A 37 -0.16 6.06 -8.07
N ASN A 38 0.80 5.91 -8.98
CA ASN A 38 1.05 4.64 -9.66
C ASN A 38 1.70 3.61 -8.72
N PRO A 39 1.45 2.30 -8.92
CA PRO A 39 2.11 1.24 -8.17
C PRO A 39 3.66 1.36 -8.23
N PRO A 40 4.37 0.91 -7.18
CA PRO A 40 5.83 0.90 -7.20
C PRO A 40 6.37 -0.19 -8.16
N GLY A 41 7.50 0.09 -8.81
CA GLY A 41 8.20 -0.83 -9.73
C GLY A 41 8.58 -0.15 -11.04
N MET A 42 9.43 -0.81 -11.84
CA MET A 42 9.86 -0.34 -13.18
C MET A 42 8.72 -0.43 -14.20
N HIS A 43 7.91 -1.48 -14.10
CA HIS A 43 6.81 -1.71 -15.02
C HIS A 43 5.54 -1.05 -14.50
N THR A 44 5.14 0.05 -15.12
CA THR A 44 3.80 0.61 -14.97
C THR A 44 2.87 -0.11 -15.95
N PHE A 45 2.62 -1.40 -15.71
CA PHE A 45 1.75 -2.19 -16.58
C PHE A 45 0.37 -1.54 -16.70
N ARG A 46 -0.21 -1.53 -17.91
CA ARG A 46 -1.64 -1.26 -18.11
C ARG A 46 -2.42 -2.10 -17.11
N ARG A 47 -3.31 -1.46 -16.33
CA ARG A 47 -4.12 -2.14 -15.33
C ARG A 47 -5.05 -3.13 -16.05
N SER A 48 -4.66 -4.40 -16.10
CA SER A 48 -5.55 -5.48 -16.50
C SER A 48 -6.72 -5.57 -15.52
N LYS A 49 -7.89 -5.99 -16.00
CA LYS A 49 -9.03 -6.26 -15.12
C LYS A 49 -8.58 -7.29 -14.05
N PRO A 50 -8.67 -6.98 -12.75
CA PRO A 50 -8.26 -7.92 -11.72
C PRO A 50 -9.22 -9.11 -11.69
N THR A 51 -8.70 -10.28 -11.36
CA THR A 51 -9.52 -11.46 -11.03
C THR A 51 -10.19 -11.27 -9.67
N GLU A 52 -11.25 -12.02 -9.41
CA GLU A 52 -11.96 -12.00 -8.11
C GLU A 52 -11.01 -12.30 -6.94
N TYR A 53 -10.17 -13.33 -7.10
CA TYR A 53 -9.11 -13.64 -6.12
C TYR A 53 -8.17 -12.46 -5.88
N ALA A 54 -7.74 -11.76 -6.94
CA ALA A 54 -6.85 -10.61 -6.80
C ALA A 54 -7.51 -9.46 -6.03
N ILE A 55 -8.82 -9.26 -6.17
CA ILE A 55 -9.58 -8.27 -5.42
C ILE A 55 -9.59 -8.65 -3.93
N HIS A 56 -9.98 -9.86 -3.58
CA HIS A 56 -9.99 -10.32 -2.19
C HIS A 56 -8.59 -10.28 -1.55
N LEU A 57 -7.57 -10.70 -2.29
CA LEU A 57 -6.19 -10.63 -1.83
C LEU A 57 -5.78 -9.18 -1.53
N ARG A 58 -6.16 -8.23 -2.39
CA ARG A 58 -5.83 -6.80 -2.18
C ARG A 58 -6.52 -6.23 -0.95
N GLU A 59 -7.79 -6.55 -0.74
CA GLU A 59 -8.52 -6.12 0.45
C GLU A 59 -7.91 -6.71 1.73
N LYS A 60 -7.55 -8.00 1.73
CA LYS A 60 -6.82 -8.63 2.83
C LYS A 60 -5.50 -7.90 3.13
N GLN A 61 -4.68 -7.65 2.10
CA GLN A 61 -3.40 -6.95 2.26
C GLN A 61 -3.58 -5.51 2.75
N LYS A 62 -4.66 -4.82 2.32
CA LYS A 62 -4.97 -3.46 2.76
C LYS A 62 -5.17 -3.41 4.27
N VAL A 63 -6.04 -4.27 4.79
CA VAL A 63 -6.35 -4.35 6.24
C VAL A 63 -5.10 -4.72 7.04
N LYS A 64 -4.36 -5.74 6.63
CA LYS A 64 -3.10 -6.12 7.28
C LYS A 64 -2.10 -4.97 7.37
N HIS A 65 -1.92 -4.24 6.27
CA HIS A 65 -0.98 -3.11 6.24
C HIS A 65 -1.48 -1.91 7.03
N TYR A 66 -2.78 -1.71 7.13
CA TYR A 66 -3.38 -0.65 7.93
C TYR A 66 -3.06 -0.83 9.41
N TYR A 67 -3.23 -2.06 9.92
CA TYR A 67 -2.98 -2.37 11.34
C TYR A 67 -1.54 -2.81 11.64
N GLY A 68 -0.71 -3.03 10.62
CA GLY A 68 0.69 -3.41 10.80
C GLY A 68 0.90 -4.82 11.37
N VAL A 69 -0.12 -5.69 11.29
CA VAL A 69 -0.09 -7.07 11.80
C VAL A 69 0.59 -8.05 10.84
N LEU A 70 1.01 -9.21 11.36
CA LEU A 70 1.53 -10.31 10.54
C LEU A 70 0.39 -11.11 9.89
N GLU A 71 0.69 -11.90 8.86
CA GLU A 71 -0.32 -12.76 8.22
C GLU A 71 -0.84 -13.88 9.12
N ALA A 72 0.02 -14.36 10.01
CA ALA A 72 -0.23 -15.51 10.88
C ALA A 72 -0.21 -15.12 12.36
N GLN A 73 -0.47 -13.84 12.65
CA GLN A 73 -0.64 -13.37 14.03
C GLN A 73 -1.93 -13.89 14.63
#